data_AF-E9FE76-F1
#
_entry.id   AF-E9FE76-F1
#
_cell.length_a   1.000
_cell.length_b   1.000
_cell.length_c   1.000
_cell.angle_alpha   90.00
_cell.angle_beta   90.00
_cell.angle_gamma   90.00
#
_symmetry.space_group_name_H-M   'P 1'
#
loop_
_entity.id
_entity.type
_entity.pdbx_description
1 polymer ?
#
loop_
_entity_poly.entity_id
_entity_poly.type
_entity_poly.pdbx_seq_one_letter_code
_entity_poly.pdbx_strand_id
1 'polypeptide(L)'
;MRIYTAIAIGAVMMRTASAKCKIGNAECEWFGKSTECGGTEHKIGDWDEEGRQLTYWTRRLSIGALFEKYPGLGQECYNDYGLGCVGGYKRLWCREDMVSLQPLKLA
;
A
#
# COMPACT_ATOMS: atom_id res chain seq x y z
N MET A 1 40.14 -31.89 -13.76
CA MET A 1 38.71 -31.92 -13.37
C MET A 1 38.33 -30.51 -12.94
N ARG A 2 37.42 -29.83 -13.64
CA ARG A 2 36.94 -28.48 -13.28
C ARG A 2 35.44 -28.57 -13.07
N ILE A 3 35.03 -28.48 -11.81
CA ILE A 3 33.63 -28.56 -11.40
C ILE A 3 33.09 -27.13 -11.48
N TYR A 4 32.25 -26.84 -12.47
CA TYR A 4 31.54 -25.56 -12.56
C TYR A 4 30.20 -25.74 -11.87
N THR A 5 30.12 -25.36 -10.59
CA THR A 5 28.84 -25.30 -9.88
C THR A 5 28.06 -24.11 -10.40
N ALA A 6 27.04 -24.39 -11.22
CA ALA A 6 26.05 -23.41 -11.62
C ALA A 6 25.21 -23.03 -10.38
N ILE A 7 25.44 -21.84 -9.83
CA ILE A 7 24.55 -21.27 -8.82
C ILE A 7 23.34 -20.72 -9.58
N ALA A 8 22.28 -21.52 -9.67
CA ALA A 8 20.99 -21.03 -10.10
C ALA A 8 20.45 -20.08 -9.01
N ILE A 9 20.61 -18.78 -9.21
CA ILE A 9 19.94 -17.76 -8.38
C ILE A 9 18.47 -17.78 -8.81
N GLY A 10 17.69 -18.68 -8.22
CA GLY A 10 16.25 -18.65 -8.33
C GLY A 10 15.76 -17.34 -7.72
N ALA A 11 15.24 -16.43 -8.55
CA ALA A 11 14.56 -15.24 -8.08
C ALA A 11 13.31 -15.68 -7.29
N VAL A 12 13.44 -15.74 -5.95
CA VAL A 12 12.30 -15.90 -5.06
C VAL A 12 11.51 -14.59 -5.17
N MET A 13 10.48 -14.58 -6.01
CA MET A 13 9.48 -13.52 -5.98
C MET A 13 8.73 -13.64 -4.67
N MET A 14 9.23 -12.97 -3.63
CA MET A 14 8.49 -12.78 -2.38
C MET A 14 7.25 -11.96 -2.74
N ARG A 15 6.12 -12.65 -2.88
CA ARG A 15 4.80 -12.01 -2.84
C ARG A 15 4.68 -11.41 -1.45
N THR A 16 4.90 -10.11 -1.35
CA THR A 16 4.60 -9.34 -0.14
C THR A 16 3.10 -9.53 0.10
N ALA A 17 2.73 -10.33 1.09
CA ALA A 17 1.37 -10.34 1.58
C ALA A 17 1.16 -9.00 2.28
N SER A 18 0.72 -7.99 1.53
CA SER A 18 0.03 -6.86 2.14
C SER A 18 -1.42 -7.26 2.28
N ALA A 19 -1.94 -7.21 3.49
CA ALA A 19 -3.37 -7.26 3.67
C ALA A 19 -3.98 -5.99 3.04
N LYS A 20 -5.20 -6.14 2.54
CA LYS A 20 -5.97 -5.05 1.92
C LYS A 20 -6.95 -4.53 2.96
N CYS A 21 -7.10 -3.21 3.03
CA CYS A 21 -8.11 -2.54 3.84
C CYS A 21 -9.06 -1.73 2.95
N LYS A 22 -10.18 -1.24 3.50
CA LYS A 22 -11.13 -0.42 2.75
C LYS A 22 -11.25 1.00 3.29
N ILE A 23 -11.33 1.97 2.37
CA ILE A 23 -11.76 3.34 2.64
C ILE A 23 -12.96 3.64 1.74
N GLY A 24 -14.15 3.68 2.34
CA GLY A 24 -15.40 3.78 1.57
C GLY A 24 -15.53 2.61 0.58
N ASN A 25 -15.61 2.93 -0.72
CA ASN A 25 -15.68 1.95 -1.81
C ASN A 25 -14.31 1.64 -2.44
N ALA A 26 -13.21 2.17 -1.89
CA ALA A 26 -11.87 1.92 -2.40
C ALA A 26 -11.20 0.75 -1.67
N GLU A 27 -10.55 -0.13 -2.43
CA GLU A 27 -9.59 -1.10 -1.89
C GLU A 27 -8.23 -0.42 -1.73
N CYS A 28 -7.68 -0.48 -0.53
CA CYS A 28 -6.45 0.19 -0.15
C CYS A 28 -5.40 -0.79 0.36
N GLU A 29 -4.13 -0.44 0.18
CA GLU A 29 -2.99 -1.29 0.56
C GLU A 29 -1.82 -0.44 1.05
N TRP A 30 -1.19 -0.86 2.15
CA TRP A 30 -0.01 -0.18 2.71
C TRP A 30 1.29 -0.69 2.08
N PHE A 31 1.96 0.19 1.34
CA PHE A 31 3.25 -0.07 0.73
C PHE A 31 4.41 0.36 1.64
N GLY A 32 5.33 -0.56 1.89
CA GLY A 32 6.52 -0.37 2.72
C GLY A 32 6.64 -1.47 3.77
N LYS A 33 7.69 -2.30 3.67
CA LYS A 33 7.90 -3.43 4.58
C LYS A 33 8.81 -3.02 5.75
N SER A 34 8.42 -3.37 6.97
CA SER A 34 9.28 -3.17 8.14
C SER A 34 10.54 -4.05 8.05
N THR A 35 11.70 -3.62 8.52
CA THR A 35 11.99 -2.36 9.24
C THR A 35 12.34 -1.17 8.34
N GLU A 36 12.70 -1.40 7.07
CA GLU A 36 13.06 -0.38 6.08
C GLU A 36 11.95 -0.23 5.01
N CYS A 37 11.04 0.73 5.24
CA CYS A 37 9.85 0.89 4.40
C CYS A 37 10.08 1.70 3.11
N GLY A 38 11.27 2.30 2.98
CA GLY A 38 11.63 3.16 1.86
C GLY A 38 10.86 4.49 1.82
N GLY A 39 10.84 5.11 0.64
CA GLY A 39 10.16 6.38 0.38
C GLY A 39 9.49 6.42 -0.98
N THR A 40 9.00 7.58 -1.37
CA THR A 40 8.48 7.85 -2.71
C THR A 40 8.63 9.32 -3.07
N GLU A 41 8.80 9.60 -4.36
CA GLU A 41 8.73 10.94 -4.94
C GLU A 41 7.29 11.38 -5.28
N HIS A 42 6.34 10.43 -5.25
CA HIS A 42 4.92 10.72 -5.42
C HIS A 42 4.38 11.60 -4.29
N LYS A 43 3.34 12.37 -4.58
CA LYS A 43 2.59 13.20 -3.65
C LYS A 43 1.21 12.58 -3.40
N ILE A 44 0.61 12.92 -2.26
CA ILE A 44 -0.79 12.57 -2.00
C ILE A 44 -1.66 13.07 -3.15
N GLY A 45 -2.47 12.17 -3.72
CA GLY A 45 -3.31 12.41 -4.88
C GLY A 45 -2.73 11.94 -6.22
N ASP A 46 -1.43 11.63 -6.29
CA ASP A 46 -0.81 11.07 -7.48
C ASP A 46 -1.31 9.65 -7.74
N TRP A 47 -1.39 9.30 -9.03
CA TRP A 47 -1.77 7.98 -9.51
C TRP A 47 -0.55 7.20 -9.96
N ASP A 48 -0.54 5.90 -9.69
CA ASP A 48 0.46 4.98 -10.24
C ASP A 48 -0.01 4.32 -11.54
N GLU A 49 0.88 3.56 -12.16
CA GLU A 49 0.63 2.84 -13.42
C GLU A 49 -0.43 1.73 -13.27
N GLU A 50 -0.72 1.30 -12.04
CA GLU A 50 -1.75 0.30 -11.71
C GLU A 50 -3.13 0.93 -11.44
N GLY A 51 -3.25 2.24 -11.58
CA GLY A 51 -4.49 2.98 -11.35
C GLY A 51 -4.86 3.10 -9.87
N ARG A 52 -3.88 3.05 -8.96
CA ARG A 52 -4.07 3.37 -7.54
C ARG A 52 -3.68 4.83 -7.29
N GLN A 53 -4.42 5.49 -6.42
CA GLN A 53 -4.08 6.81 -5.92
C GLN A 53 -3.36 6.73 -4.59
N LEU A 54 -2.29 7.52 -4.42
CA LEU A 54 -1.63 7.68 -3.13
C LEU A 54 -2.50 8.52 -2.20
N THR A 55 -3.22 7.87 -1.28
CA THR A 55 -4.22 8.53 -0.43
C THR A 55 -3.62 9.04 0.89
N TYR A 56 -2.74 8.25 1.52
CA TYR A 56 -2.09 8.64 2.77
C TYR A 56 -0.64 8.16 2.87
N TRP A 57 0.10 8.69 3.83
CA TRP A 57 1.40 8.15 4.25
C TRP A 57 1.68 8.43 5.72
N THR A 58 2.70 7.76 6.26
CA THR A 58 3.22 8.02 7.62
C THR A 58 4.52 8.82 7.63
N ARG A 59 4.82 9.57 6.56
CA ARG A 59 6.08 10.35 6.44
C ARG A 59 6.30 11.37 7.56
N ARG A 60 5.22 12.02 7.99
CA ARG A 60 5.26 13.14 8.95
C ARG A 60 4.47 12.87 10.24
N LEU A 61 3.66 11.82 10.24
CA LEU A 61 2.76 11.47 11.34
C LEU A 61 2.88 9.97 11.60
N SER A 62 2.83 9.57 12.86
CA SER A 62 2.62 8.17 13.22
C SER A 62 1.22 7.72 12.75
N ILE A 63 1.01 6.41 12.64
CA ILE A 63 -0.30 5.87 12.26
C ILE A 63 -1.42 6.32 13.22
N GLY A 64 -1.14 6.41 14.53
CA GLY A 64 -2.08 6.93 15.52
C GLY A 64 -2.47 8.39 15.27
N ALA A 65 -1.47 9.27 15.12
CA ALA A 65 -1.74 10.69 14.85
C ALA A 65 -2.41 10.92 13.49
N LEU A 66 -2.09 10.07 12.49
CA LEU A 66 -2.75 10.10 11.19
C LEU A 66 -4.23 9.72 11.34
N PHE A 67 -4.55 8.67 12.09
CA PHE A 67 -5.93 8.21 12.33
C PHE A 67 -6.76 9.23 13.11
N GLU A 68 -6.19 9.83 14.15
CA GLU A 68 -6.86 10.89 14.93
C GLU A 68 -7.15 12.13 14.06
N LYS A 69 -6.21 12.50 13.19
CA LYS A 69 -6.36 13.67 12.31
C LYS A 69 -7.29 13.42 11.12
N TYR A 70 -7.29 12.20 10.60
CA TYR A 70 -8.05 11.81 9.40
C TYR A 70 -8.92 10.60 9.72
N PRO A 71 -10.10 10.80 10.36
CA PRO A 71 -11.01 9.70 10.69
C PRO A 71 -11.49 8.92 9.45
N GLY A 72 -11.44 9.55 8.26
CA GLY A 72 -11.69 8.88 6.99
C GLY A 72 -10.70 7.79 6.60
N LEU A 73 -9.56 7.64 7.31
CA LEU A 73 -8.68 6.49 7.15
C LEU A 73 -9.40 5.17 7.50
N GLY A 74 -10.34 5.21 8.44
CA GLY A 74 -11.10 4.05 8.89
C GLY A 74 -10.31 3.11 9.80
N GLN A 75 -11.03 2.41 10.67
CA GLN A 75 -10.44 1.49 11.65
C GLN A 75 -9.73 0.31 10.97
N GLU A 76 -10.23 -0.13 9.81
CA GLU A 76 -9.66 -1.24 9.06
C GLU A 76 -8.24 -0.93 8.59
N CYS A 77 -8.03 0.20 7.92
CA CYS A 77 -6.69 0.60 7.46
C CYS A 77 -5.75 0.99 8.60
N TYR A 78 -6.29 1.48 9.73
CA TYR A 78 -5.50 1.71 10.93
C TYR A 78 -4.94 0.39 11.49
N ASN A 79 -5.79 -0.64 11.60
CA ASN A 79 -5.40 -1.95 12.10
C ASN A 79 -4.46 -2.68 11.11
N ASP A 80 -4.69 -2.51 9.81
CA ASP A 80 -3.92 -3.14 8.72
C ASP A 80 -2.47 -2.62 8.62
N TYR A 81 -2.22 -1.40 9.07
CA TYR A 81 -0.89 -0.77 9.01
C TYR A 81 0.23 -1.66 9.56
N GLY A 82 -0.08 -2.46 10.57
CA GLY A 82 0.84 -3.41 11.17
C GLY A 82 2.03 -2.73 11.85
N LEU A 83 3.21 -3.34 11.73
CA LEU A 83 4.42 -2.82 12.36
C LEU A 83 4.91 -1.52 11.71
N GLY A 84 5.38 -0.58 12.54
CA GLY A 84 6.01 0.65 12.07
C GLY A 84 7.34 0.42 11.34
N CYS A 85 7.87 1.51 10.80
CA CYS A 85 9.14 1.55 10.09
C CYS A 85 10.22 2.12 11.02
N VAL A 86 11.40 1.54 11.01
CA VAL A 86 12.60 2.13 11.65
C VAL A 86 13.18 3.18 10.71
N GLY A 87 13.22 2.88 9.41
CA GLY A 87 13.63 3.80 8.35
C GLY A 87 12.54 3.98 7.29
N GLY A 88 12.31 5.23 6.87
CA GLY A 88 11.29 5.56 5.88
C GLY A 88 9.87 5.62 6.46
N TYR A 89 8.88 5.36 5.62
CA TYR A 89 7.46 5.41 5.99
C TYR A 89 6.61 4.54 5.06
N LYS A 90 5.41 4.16 5.50
CA LYS A 90 4.45 3.45 4.63
C LYS A 90 3.57 4.43 3.85
N ARG A 91 3.12 3.98 2.69
CA ARG A 91 2.31 4.72 1.72
C ARG A 91 1.03 3.94 1.48
N LEU A 92 -0.13 4.53 1.71
CA LEU A 92 -1.41 3.89 1.46
C LEU A 92 -1.86 4.23 0.04
N TRP A 93 -1.97 3.20 -0.79
CA TRP A 93 -2.45 3.32 -2.16
C TRP A 93 -3.84 2.71 -2.27
N CYS A 94 -4.78 3.46 -2.83
CA CYS A 94 -6.17 3.06 -2.93
C CYS A 94 -6.64 3.02 -4.38
N ARG A 95 -7.43 2.01 -4.74
CA ARG A 95 -8.12 1.91 -6.01
C ARG A 95 -9.61 1.87 -5.75
N GLU A 96 -10.34 2.80 -6.35
CA GLU A 96 -11.81 2.75 -6.32
C GLU A 96 -12.29 1.49 -7.02
N ASP A 97 -13.21 0.77 -6.38
CA ASP A 97 -13.86 -0.36 -7.04
C ASP A 97 -14.83 0.17 -8.11
N MET A 98 -14.43 0.02 -9.38
CA MET A 98 -15.23 0.45 -10.53
C MET A 98 -16.57 -0.30 -10.64
N VAL A 99 -16.83 -1.34 -9.81
CA VAL A 99 -18.15 -2.00 -9.71
C VAL A 99 -19.25 -1.01 -9.27
N SER A 100 -18.90 0.10 -8.60
CA SER A 100 -19.84 1.18 -8.26
C SER A 100 -20.15 2.13 -9.43
N LEU A 101 -19.44 2.05 -10.56
CA LEU A 101 -19.62 2.91 -11.74
C LEU A 101 -20.24 2.16 -12.93
N GLN A 102 -20.99 1.07 -12.69
CA GLN A 102 -22.02 0.70 -13.67
C GLN A 102 -23.19 1.68 -13.47
N PRO A 103 -23.36 2.73 -14.31
CA PRO A 103 -24.62 3.42 -14.32
C PRO A 103 -25.70 2.38 -14.62
N LEU A 104 -26.79 2.44 -13.87
CA LEU A 104 -28.10 1.96 -14.29
C LEU A 104 -28.21 2.15 -15.82
N LYS A 105 -28.06 1.08 -16.59
CA LYS A 105 -28.56 1.05 -17.95
C LYS A 105 -30.07 0.92 -17.79
N LEU A 106 -30.75 2.06 -17.70
CA LEU A 106 -32.14 2.17 -18.12
C LEU A 106 -32.19 1.77 -19.60
N ALA A 107 -32.78 0.61 -19.89
CA ALA A 107 -33.59 0.31 -21.07
C ALA A 107 -34.13 -1.12 -20.95
#